data_AF-X0ST00-F1
#
_entry.id   AF-X0ST00-F1
#
_cell.length_a   1.000
_cell.length_b   1.000
_cell.length_c   1.000
_cell.angle_alpha   90.00
_cell.angle_beta   90.00
_cell.angle_gamma   90.00
#
_symmetry.space_group_name_H-M   'P 1'
#
loop_
_entity.id
_entity.type
_entity.pdbx_description
1 polymer ?
#
loop_
_entity_poly.entity_id
_entity_poly.type
_entity_poly.pdbx_seq_one_letter_code
_entity_poly.pdbx_strand_id
1 'polypeptide(L)' 'MSTWKDIALQNPKDVPMCFACGRDNTIGLKLDFHQEGESVKAEFIPGEQYQGWPGVVHGGLICTMLDEVMGYAAGYQGL' A
#
# COMPACT_ATOMS: atom_id res chain seq x y z
N MET A 1 7.52 -4.02 22.55
CA MET A 1 6.67 -3.12 21.74
C MET A 1 7.57 -2.56 20.66
N SER A 2 7.52 -3.12 19.45
CA SER A 2 8.33 -2.64 18.34
C SER A 2 7.94 -1.20 18.03
N THR A 3 8.93 -0.32 17.85
CA THR A 3 8.66 1.08 17.49
C THR A 3 8.46 1.16 15.98
N TRP A 4 7.82 2.23 15.50
CA TRP A 4 7.64 2.48 14.06
C TRP A 4 8.98 2.62 13.32
N LYS A 5 10.10 2.80 14.02
CA LYS A 5 11.46 2.90 13.46
C LYS A 5 12.05 1.54 13.05
N ASP A 6 11.52 0.44 13.59
CA ASP A 6 12.06 -0.91 13.37
C ASP A 6 11.35 -1.65 12.23
N ILE A 7 10.34 -1.01 11.62
CA ILE A 7 9.57 -1.56 10.51
C ILE A 7 10.28 -1.21 9.21
N ALA A 8 11.05 -2.16 8.66
CA ALA A 8 11.51 -2.05 7.30
C ALA A 8 10.28 -2.12 6.38
N LEU A 9 9.93 -1.02 5.70
CA LEU A 9 8.85 -0.94 4.70
C LEU A 9 9.09 -1.84 3.47
N GLN A 10 10.13 -2.68 3.50
CA GLN A 10 10.62 -3.45 2.38
C GLN A 10 9.97 -4.83 2.26
N ASN A 11 9.29 -5.32 3.30
CA ASN A 11 8.66 -6.64 3.27
C ASN A 11 7.24 -6.61 3.89
N PRO A 12 6.19 -6.91 3.11
CA PRO A 12 4.81 -6.99 3.61
C PRO A 12 4.62 -7.94 4.80
N LYS A 13 5.53 -8.92 4.99
CA LYS A 13 5.54 -9.82 6.14
C LYS A 13 5.87 -9.12 7.46
N ASP A 14 6.56 -7.99 7.41
CA ASP A 14 6.95 -7.23 8.60
C ASP A 14 5.82 -6.29 9.06
N VAL A 15 4.80 -6.10 8.21
CA VAL A 15 3.61 -5.27 8.47
C VAL A 15 2.30 -6.01 8.15
N PRO A 16 2.02 -7.16 8.79
CA PRO A 16 0.87 -8.01 8.44
C PRO A 16 -0.47 -7.27 8.51
N MET A 17 -0.57 -6.25 9.36
CA MET A 17 -1.78 -5.46 9.59
C MET A 17 -1.82 -4.11 8.85
N CYS A 18 -0.80 -3.76 8.04
CA CYS A 18 -0.84 -2.54 7.25
C CYS A 18 -2.12 -2.50 6.39
N PHE A 19 -2.79 -1.35 6.38
CA PHE A 19 -4.03 -1.18 5.63
C PHE A 19 -3.82 -1.31 4.12
N ALA A 20 -2.67 -0.86 3.59
CA ALA A 20 -2.40 -0.92 2.17
C ALA A 20 -1.81 -2.26 1.72
N CYS A 21 -0.65 -2.66 2.25
CA CYS A 21 0.08 -3.85 1.81
C CYS A 21 -0.02 -5.09 2.73
N GLY A 22 -0.54 -4.94 3.95
CA GLY A 22 -0.57 -6.02 4.95
C GLY A 22 -1.51 -7.16 4.57
N ARG A 23 -1.02 -8.41 4.62
CA ARG A 23 -1.78 -9.60 4.17
C ARG A 23 -2.82 -10.11 5.17
N ASP A 24 -2.75 -9.73 6.44
CA ASP A 24 -3.66 -10.23 7.49
C ASP A 24 -4.81 -9.25 7.82
N ASN A 25 -4.68 -7.97 7.44
CA ASN A 25 -5.74 -6.97 7.66
C ASN A 25 -6.99 -7.25 6.80
N THR A 26 -8.04 -7.84 7.34
CA THR A 26 -9.23 -8.27 6.56
C THR A 26 -9.95 -7.16 5.78
N ILE A 27 -9.74 -5.89 6.14
CA ILE A 27 -10.34 -4.72 5.47
C ILE A 27 -9.33 -3.92 4.64
N GLY A 28 -8.08 -4.35 4.57
CA GLY A 28 -7.02 -3.66 3.83
C GLY A 28 -7.13 -3.80 2.31
N LEU A 29 -6.39 -2.97 1.58
CA LEU A 29 -6.34 -2.93 0.12
C LEU A 29 -5.57 -4.10 -0.50
N LYS A 30 -4.68 -4.74 0.28
CA LYS A 30 -3.85 -5.89 -0.15
C LYS A 30 -2.99 -5.61 -1.38
N LEU A 31 -2.50 -4.38 -1.50
CA LEU A 31 -1.62 -3.96 -2.59
C LEU A 31 -0.38 -4.84 -2.65
N ASP A 32 -0.06 -5.30 -3.86
CA ASP A 32 1.11 -6.11 -4.13
C ASP A 32 2.09 -5.32 -4.99
N PHE A 33 3.15 -4.83 -4.34
CA PHE A 33 4.14 -3.97 -4.99
C PHE A 33 5.26 -4.79 -5.60
N HIS A 34 5.60 -4.47 -6.83
CA HIS A 34 6.77 -5.03 -7.52
C HIS A 34 7.53 -3.94 -8.25
N GLN A 35 8.85 -4.11 -8.34
CA GLN A 35 9.72 -3.22 -9.10
C GLN A 35 9.69 -3.60 -10.58
N GLU A 36 9.51 -2.61 -11.45
CA GLU A 36 9.63 -2.75 -12.90
C GLU A 36 10.60 -1.67 -13.41
N GLY A 37 11.85 -2.08 -13.62
CA GLY A 37 12.94 -1.16 -13.94
C GLY A 37 13.17 -0.15 -12.81
N GLU A 38 13.05 1.13 -13.14
CA GLU A 38 13.17 2.24 -12.19
C GLU A 38 11.85 2.60 -11.49
N SER A 39 10.76 1.91 -11.82
CA SER A 39 9.42 2.18 -11.28
C SER A 39 8.98 1.11 -10.28
N VAL A 40 8.02 1.48 -9.41
CA VAL A 40 7.27 0.56 -8.57
C VAL A 40 5.83 0.56 -9.03
N LYS A 41 5.24 -0.64 -9.12
CA LYS A 41 3.85 -0.82 -9.55
C LYS A 41 3.08 -1.71 -8.59
N ALA A 42 1.79 -1.44 -8.49
CA ALA A 42 0.79 -2.32 -7.90
C ALA A 42 -0.51 -2.14 -8.68
N GLU A 43 -1.33 -3.18 -8.71
CA GLU A 43 -2.66 -3.15 -9.31
C GLU A 43 -3.73 -3.27 -8.23
N PHE A 44 -4.82 -2.52 -8.40
CA PHE A 44 -5.95 -2.57 -7.50
C PHE A 44 -7.24 -2.37 -8.29
N ILE A 45 -8.19 -3.29 -8.09
CA ILE A 45 -9.52 -3.23 -8.68
C ILE A 45 -10.52 -2.90 -7.55
N PRO A 46 -11.04 -1.66 -7.50
CA PRO A 46 -11.96 -1.25 -6.43
C PRO A 46 -13.34 -1.89 -6.63
N GLY A 47 -13.86 -2.53 -5.57
CA GLY A 47 -15.28 -2.82 -5.40
C GLY A 47 -16.10 -1.61 -4.91
N GLU A 48 -17.42 -1.78 -4.86
CA GLU A 48 -18.38 -0.74 -4.46
C GLU A 48 -18.13 -0.18 -3.04
N GLN A 49 -17.58 -0.98 -2.13
CA GLN A 49 -17.27 -0.57 -0.76
C GLN A 49 -16.20 0.53 -0.66
N TYR A 50 -15.48 0.83 -1.75
CA TYR A 50 -14.41 1.84 -1.79
C TYR A 50 -14.87 3.18 -2.39
N GLN A 51 -16.18 3.35 -2.60
CA GLN A 51 -16.73 4.57 -3.18
C GLN A 51 -16.58 5.77 -2.23
N GLY A 52 -16.27 6.93 -2.81
CA GLY A 52 -16.46 8.23 -2.14
C GLY A 52 -17.75 8.89 -2.59
N TRP A 53 -17.91 9.01 -3.92
CA TRP A 53 -19.18 9.35 -4.56
C TRP A 53 -19.75 8.11 -5.25
N PRO A 54 -21.06 8.06 -5.53
CA PRO A 54 -21.65 6.95 -6.29
C PRO A 54 -20.92 6.71 -7.62
N GLY A 55 -20.40 5.50 -7.81
CA GLY A 55 -19.63 5.04 -8.96
C GLY A 55 -18.16 5.47 -8.99
N VAL A 56 -17.65 6.18 -7.97
CA VAL A 56 -16.31 6.77 -7.98
C VAL A 56 -15.51 6.37 -6.74
N VAL A 57 -14.29 5.87 -6.94
CA VAL A 57 -13.36 5.53 -5.86
C VAL A 57 -13.12 6.72 -4.95
N HIS A 58 -13.11 6.49 -3.64
CA HIS A 58 -12.86 7.52 -2.65
C HIS A 58 -11.45 8.10 -2.83
N GLY A 59 -11.34 9.42 -2.99
CA GLY A 59 -10.05 10.09 -3.24
C GLY A 59 -9.00 9.82 -2.16
N GLY A 60 -9.42 9.71 -0.90
CA GLY A 60 -8.53 9.30 0.20
C GLY A 60 -7.89 7.92 0.02
N LEU A 61 -8.59 6.94 -0.57
CA LEU A 61 -8.01 5.62 -0.84
C LEU A 61 -7.00 5.68 -1.99
N ILE A 62 -7.26 6.53 -2.99
CA ILE A 62 -6.27 6.82 -4.05
C ILE A 62 -5.01 7.44 -3.43
N CYS A 63 -5.16 8.42 -2.55
CA CYS A 63 -4.04 9.01 -1.84
C CYS A 63 -3.29 7.98 -0.99
N THR A 64 -3.98 7.06 -0.32
CA THR A 64 -3.35 5.96 0.43
C THR A 64 -2.52 5.04 -0.49
N MET A 65 -3.04 4.68 -1.67
CA MET A 65 -2.27 3.89 -2.64
C MET A 65 -1.02 4.64 -3.10
N LEU A 66 -1.13 5.94 -3.40
CA LEU A 66 -0.01 6.77 -3.84
C LEU A 66 1.06 6.93 -2.74
N ASP A 67 0.63 7.14 -1.49
CA ASP A 67 1.52 7.23 -0.33
C ASP A 67 2.39 5.97 -0.20
N GLU A 68 1.77 4.80 -0.31
CA GLU A 68 2.48 3.53 -0.22
C GLU A 68 3.39 3.27 -1.42
N VAL A 69 2.95 3.56 -2.65
CA VAL A 69 3.84 3.48 -3.83
C VAL A 69 5.10 4.34 -3.62
N MET A 70 4.96 5.56 -3.10
CA MET A 70 6.10 6.45 -2.85
C MET A 70 7.05 5.88 -1.78
N GLY A 71 6.50 5.29 -0.71
CA GLY A 71 7.28 4.62 0.32
C GLY A 71 8.11 3.46 -0.24
N TYR A 72 7.49 2.58 -1.04
CA TYR A 72 8.21 1.50 -1.71
C TYR A 72 9.24 2.03 -2.71
N ALA A 73 8.88 3.03 -3.53
CA ALA A 73 9.79 3.63 -4.50
C ALA A 73 11.05 4.20 -3.84
N ALA A 74 10.90 4.93 -2.72
CA ALA A 74 12.03 5.40 -1.94
C ALA A 74 12.86 4.23 -1.37
N GLY A 75 12.20 3.22 -0.81
CA GLY A 75 12.87 2.04 -0.24
C GLY A 75 13.68 1.24 -1.26
N TYR A 76 13.18 1.07 -2.49
CA TYR A 76 13.95 0.42 -3.58
C TYR A 76 15.17 1.24 -4.03
N GLN A 77 15.19 2.55 -3.76
CA GLN A 77 16.35 3.41 -3.99
C GLN A 77 17.32 3.45 -2.78
N GLY A 78 17.02 2.70 -1.71
CA GLY A 78 17.87 2.59 -0.52
C GLY A 78 17.78 3.76 0.46
N LEU A 79 16.69 4.54 0.41
CA LEU A 79 16.32 5.52 1.43
C LEU A 79 15.66 4.84 2.63
#